data_AF-A0A4Q2JZD0-F1
#
_entry.id   AF-A0A4Q2JZD0-F1
#
_cell.length_a   1.000
_cell.length_b   1.000
_cell.length_c   1.000
_cell.angle_alpha   90.00
_cell.angle_beta   90.00
_cell.angle_gamma   90.00
#
_symmetry.space_group_name_H-M   'P 1'
#
loop_
_entity.id
_entity.type
_entity.pdbx_description
1 polymer ?
#
loop_
_entity_poly.entity_id
_entity_poly.type
_entity_poly.pdbx_seq_one_letter_code
_entity_poly.pdbx_strand_id
1 'polypeptide(L)'
;MLSEDEAWAAVRLPTADTWPGLSADEREYRAQVLDAIARRIAADGIRVSVPSPDRGSQFMAFAALKGYDDVIAEVEESAASACRQE
;
A
#
# COMPACT_ATOMS: atom_id res chain seq x y z
N MET A 1 -6.48 -17.33 -13.84
CA MET A 1 -7.07 -17.21 -12.49
C MET A 1 -6.21 -18.03 -11.56
N LEU A 2 -5.88 -17.48 -10.40
CA LEU A 2 -5.14 -18.19 -9.36
C LEU A 2 -6.15 -18.98 -8.50
N SER A 3 -5.70 -20.05 -7.85
CA SER A 3 -6.44 -20.58 -6.71
C SER A 3 -6.39 -19.59 -5.53
N GLU A 4 -7.29 -19.73 -4.56
CA GLU A 4 -7.25 -18.88 -3.35
C GLU A 4 -5.93 -19.09 -2.60
N ASP A 5 -5.45 -20.33 -2.46
CA ASP A 5 -4.16 -20.64 -1.81
C ASP A 5 -2.96 -20.00 -2.54
N GLU A 6 -2.98 -20.02 -3.87
CA GLU A 6 -1.97 -19.34 -4.70
C GLU A 6 -2.03 -17.82 -4.53
N ALA A 7 -3.25 -17.26 -4.41
CA ALA A 7 -3.43 -15.83 -4.15
C ALA A 7 -2.90 -15.44 -2.76
N TRP A 8 -3.19 -16.22 -1.73
CA TRP A 8 -2.64 -16.06 -0.37
C TRP A 8 -1.12 -16.05 -0.38
N ALA A 9 -0.50 -17.02 -1.06
CA ALA A 9 0.95 -17.14 -1.16
C ALA A 9 1.58 -15.99 -1.95
N ALA A 10 0.97 -15.59 -3.07
CA ALA A 10 1.55 -14.61 -3.99
C ALA A 10 1.68 -13.20 -3.39
N VAL A 11 0.76 -12.80 -2.51
CA VAL A 11 0.80 -11.50 -1.82
C VAL A 11 1.15 -11.60 -0.34
N ARG A 12 1.45 -12.81 0.16
CA ARG A 12 1.87 -13.07 1.55
C ARG A 12 0.90 -12.45 2.56
N LEU A 13 -0.40 -12.68 2.37
CA LEU A 13 -1.41 -12.12 3.29
C LEU A 13 -1.18 -12.66 4.72
N PRO A 14 -1.28 -11.80 5.74
CA PRO A 14 -1.17 -12.23 7.13
C PRO A 14 -2.40 -13.03 7.56
N THR A 15 -2.26 -13.88 8.57
CA THR A 15 -3.42 -14.49 9.23
C THR A 15 -3.95 -13.57 10.33
N ALA A 16 -5.19 -13.77 10.77
CA ALA A 16 -5.79 -12.97 11.86
C ALA A 16 -4.98 -13.04 13.18
N ASP A 17 -4.22 -14.10 13.39
CA ASP A 17 -3.36 -14.29 14.58
C ASP A 17 -2.07 -13.46 14.57
N THR A 18 -1.77 -12.79 13.45
CA THR A 18 -0.65 -11.83 13.36
C THR A 18 -0.77 -10.70 14.38
N TRP A 19 -1.99 -10.38 14.82
CA TRP A 19 -2.25 -9.31 15.77
C TRP A 19 -2.68 -9.90 17.13
N PRO A 20 -1.80 -9.88 18.15
CA PRO A 20 -2.16 -10.34 19.48
C PRO A 20 -3.10 -9.37 20.18
N GLY A 21 -3.87 -9.85 21.17
CA GLY A 21 -4.75 -9.01 21.99
C GLY A 21 -6.08 -8.61 21.35
N LEU A 22 -6.39 -9.11 20.15
CA LEU A 22 -7.71 -8.91 19.52
C LEU A 22 -8.82 -9.69 20.24
N SER A 23 -10.00 -9.07 20.34
CA SER A 23 -11.23 -9.77 20.72
C SER A 23 -11.56 -10.87 19.70
N ALA A 24 -12.42 -11.81 20.10
CA ALA A 24 -12.86 -12.88 19.21
C ALA A 24 -13.56 -12.32 17.96
N ASP A 25 -14.50 -11.40 18.16
CA ASP A 25 -15.27 -10.76 17.08
C ASP A 25 -14.36 -10.05 16.07
N GLU A 26 -13.35 -9.34 16.57
CA GLU A 26 -12.43 -8.59 15.72
C GLU A 26 -11.46 -9.52 14.95
N ARG A 27 -11.09 -10.65 15.55
CA ARG A 27 -10.30 -11.70 14.88
C ARG A 27 -11.11 -12.35 13.76
N GLU A 28 -12.37 -12.65 14.03
CA GLU A 28 -13.29 -13.22 13.04
C GLU A 28 -13.52 -12.23 11.89
N TYR A 29 -13.80 -10.97 12.20
CA TYR A 29 -13.97 -9.92 11.19
C TYR A 29 -12.72 -9.79 10.31
N ARG A 30 -11.52 -9.77 10.91
CA ARG A 30 -10.27 -9.73 10.14
C ARG A 30 -10.09 -10.96 9.24
N ALA A 31 -10.40 -12.16 9.72
CA ALA A 31 -10.33 -13.37 8.91
C ALA A 31 -11.24 -13.26 7.67
N GLN A 32 -12.49 -12.82 7.86
CA GLN A 32 -13.44 -12.62 6.76
C GLN A 32 -12.95 -11.58 5.73
N VAL A 33 -12.35 -10.48 6.19
CA VAL A 33 -11.77 -9.45 5.32
C VAL A 33 -10.61 -10.01 4.51
N LEU A 34 -9.70 -10.76 5.14
CA LEU A 34 -8.54 -11.34 4.47
C LEU A 34 -8.95 -12.39 3.43
N ASP A 35 -9.93 -13.25 3.74
CA ASP A 35 -10.52 -14.19 2.79
C ASP A 35 -11.17 -13.47 1.59
N ALA A 36 -11.84 -12.35 1.84
CA ALA A 36 -12.41 -11.53 0.77
C ALA A 36 -11.33 -10.91 -0.13
N ILE A 37 -10.17 -10.53 0.43
CA ILE A 37 -9.02 -10.04 -0.34
C ILE A 37 -8.44 -11.16 -1.20
N ALA A 38 -8.17 -12.33 -0.64
CA ALA A 38 -7.63 -13.48 -1.36
C ALA A 38 -8.54 -13.88 -2.55
N ARG A 39 -9.86 -13.95 -2.32
CA ARG A 39 -10.85 -14.22 -3.38
C ARG A 39 -10.80 -13.20 -4.51
N ARG A 40 -10.70 -11.91 -4.18
CA ARG A 40 -10.57 -10.85 -5.18
C ARG A 40 -9.27 -10.98 -5.98
N ILE A 41 -8.16 -11.34 -5.33
CA ILE A 41 -6.88 -11.54 -6.02
C ILE A 41 -6.93 -12.77 -6.93
N ALA A 42 -7.57 -13.86 -6.49
CA ALA A 42 -7.77 -15.05 -7.30
C ALA A 42 -8.59 -14.77 -8.58
N ALA A 43 -9.64 -13.95 -8.45
CA ALA A 43 -10.54 -13.56 -9.52
C ALA A 43 -9.94 -12.49 -10.46
N ASP A 44 -9.47 -11.38 -9.90
CA ASP A 44 -9.08 -10.17 -10.66
C ASP A 44 -7.58 -10.13 -10.97
N GLY A 45 -6.78 -11.00 -10.35
CA GLY A 45 -5.33 -10.92 -10.36
C GLY A 45 -4.77 -9.94 -9.31
N ILE A 46 -3.45 -9.95 -9.17
CA ILE A 46 -2.74 -9.08 -8.22
C ILE A 46 -2.73 -7.65 -8.76
N ARG A 47 -3.25 -6.70 -7.97
CA ARG A 47 -3.14 -5.27 -8.29
C ARG A 47 -1.76 -4.77 -7.88
N VAL A 48 -0.96 -4.38 -8.85
CA VAL A 48 0.36 -3.79 -8.63
C VAL A 48 0.28 -2.29 -8.87
N SER A 49 0.82 -1.49 -7.95
CA SER A 49 0.97 -0.06 -8.19
C SER A 49 2.03 0.16 -9.27
N VAL A 50 1.63 0.72 -10.41
CA VAL A 50 2.58 1.07 -11.49
C VAL A 50 2.93 2.56 -11.42
N PRO A 51 4.22 2.93 -11.64
CA PRO A 51 4.57 4.32 -11.87
C PRO A 51 3.81 4.81 -13.10
N SER A 52 3.15 5.96 -12.95
CA SER A 52 2.44 6.62 -14.04
C SER A 52 3.05 8.02 -14.18
N PRO A 53 3.40 8.46 -15.40
CA PRO A 53 3.92 9.81 -15.63
C PRO A 53 2.92 10.87 -15.16
N ASP A 54 1.62 10.56 -15.22
CA ASP A 54 0.55 11.47 -14.79
C ASP A 54 0.29 11.42 -13.28
N ARG A 55 0.98 10.58 -12.51
CA ARG A 55 0.77 10.46 -11.06
C ARG A 55 1.02 11.79 -10.34
N GLY A 56 1.97 12.60 -10.83
CA GLY A 56 2.23 13.95 -10.31
C GLY A 56 1.02 14.88 -10.40
N SER A 57 0.16 14.69 -11.40
CA SER A 57 -1.06 15.50 -11.60
C SER A 57 -2.07 15.33 -10.46
N GLN A 58 -2.06 14.18 -9.78
CA GLN A 58 -2.94 13.91 -8.63
C GLN A 58 -2.59 14.79 -7.42
N PHE A 59 -1.38 15.35 -7.39
CA PHE A 59 -0.90 16.24 -6.34
C PHE A 59 -1.02 17.74 -6.70
N MET A 60 -1.46 18.09 -7.93
CA MET A 60 -1.61 19.49 -8.38
C MET A 60 -2.54 20.32 -7.50
N ALA A 61 -3.60 19.71 -6.97
CA ALA A 61 -4.52 20.40 -6.05
C ALA A 61 -3.82 20.84 -4.75
N PHE A 62 -2.75 20.16 -4.34
CA PHE A 62 -1.97 20.48 -3.15
C PHE A 62 -0.82 21.45 -3.44
N ALA A 63 -0.31 21.49 -4.66
CA ALA A 63 0.70 22.47 -5.08
C ALA A 63 0.18 23.92 -5.13
N ALA A 64 -1.14 24.11 -5.17
CA ALA A 64 -1.75 25.42 -4.97
C ALA A 64 -1.66 25.92 -3.51
N LEU A 65 -1.38 25.02 -2.56
CA LEU A 65 -1.31 25.33 -1.12
C LEU A 65 0.13 25.65 -0.66
N LYS A 66 1.14 25.09 -1.34
CA LYS A 66 2.58 25.33 -1.22
C LYS A 66 3.16 25.14 -2.62
N GLY A 67 3.75 26.17 -3.22
CA GLY A 67 4.20 26.10 -4.61
C GLY A 67 5.11 24.90 -4.87
N TYR A 68 5.11 24.38 -6.11
CA TYR A 68 5.91 23.21 -6.51
C TYR A 68 7.39 23.33 -6.13
N ASP A 69 7.94 24.53 -6.24
CA ASP A 69 9.35 24.81 -5.93
C ASP A 69 9.69 24.50 -4.47
N ASP A 70 8.80 24.80 -3.52
CA ASP A 70 9.02 24.53 -2.09
C ASP A 70 8.99 23.03 -1.80
N VAL A 71 8.08 22.30 -2.43
CA VAL A 71 7.93 20.84 -2.25
C VAL A 71 9.10 20.09 -2.88
N ILE A 72 9.55 20.53 -4.06
CA ILE A 72 10.72 19.94 -4.73
C ILE A 72 11.98 20.20 -3.89
N ALA A 73 12.18 21.43 -3.42
CA ALA A 73 13.32 21.77 -2.57
C ALA A 73 13.35 20.94 -1.28
N GLU A 74 12.21 20.76 -0.60
CA GLU A 74 12.14 19.97 0.64
C GLU A 74 12.47 18.48 0.41
N VAL A 75 11.98 17.91 -0.71
CA VAL A 75 12.27 16.51 -1.09
C VAL A 75 13.73 16.33 -1.48
N GLU A 76 14.28 17.24 -2.29
CA GLU A 76 15.69 17.21 -2.71
C GLU A 76 16.63 17.40 -1.51
N GLU A 77 16.30 18.30 -0.59
CA GLU A 77 17.10 18.53 0.62
C GLU A 77 17.03 17.34 1.58
N SER A 78 15.87 16.70 1.71
CA SER A 78 15.69 15.48 2.49
C SER A 78 16.46 14.30 1.88
N ALA A 79 16.39 14.12 0.56
CA ALA A 79 17.11 13.06 -0.15
C ALA A 79 18.64 13.27 -0.11
N ALA A 80 19.10 14.50 -0.31
CA ALA A 80 20.51 14.85 -0.24
C ALA A 80 21.06 14.72 1.19
N SER A 81 20.25 15.01 2.21
CA SER A 81 20.64 14.86 3.62
C SER A 81 20.65 13.42 4.10
N ALA A 82 19.82 12.55 3.52
CA ALA A 82 19.87 11.10 3.73
C ALA A 82 21.14 10.49 3.14
N CYS A 83 21.53 10.89 1.92
CA CYS A 83 22.74 10.40 1.27
C CYS A 83 24.05 10.91 1.91
N ARG A 84 24.02 12.04 2.64
CA ARG A 84 25.18 12.60 3.37
C ARG A 84 25.44 11.95 4.74
N GLN A 85 24.54 11.10 5.23
CA GLN A 85 24.69 10.41 6.53
C GLN A 85 25.16 8.96 6.40
N GLU A 86 25.49 8.51 5.18
CA GLU A 86 26.09 7.20 4.89
C GLU A 86 27.60 7.28 4.66
#